data_AF-A0A1F9CYX5-F1
#
_entry.id   AF-A0A1F9CYX5-F1
#
_cell.length_a   1.000
_cell.length_b   1.000
_cell.length_c   1.000
_cell.angle_alpha   90.00
_cell.angle_beta   90.00
_cell.angle_gamma   90.00
#
_symmetry.space_group_name_H-M   'P 1'
#
loop_
_entity.id
_entity.type
_entity.pdbx_description
1 polymer ?
#
loop_
_entity_poly.entity_id
_entity_poly.type
_entity_poly.pdbx_seq_one_letter_code
_entity_poly.pdbx_strand_id
1 'polypeptide(L)'
;MKTFGRMKVWFILSIGVCLLGCASIRDAQILDREIDRIYSRLNALQKENNSLENKISALSAENQKLRTDLLFRLDNVQSEIRTLSTAVEEYKDYLNKPSKEIGRVKEDVDGRLRVLEEGRKALEEENKAQEEKIRGMEDRLKGMEGKIKQTEPEKPGPPKEVLSEGKGPSEGMGNMYKVAYEAFQKGDVEGARKKFEAFLKHYPNTELSGHAQFWIGETYYQKKDFEKAILEYEKAITKYPEGSKVPAALFKQALAFLELGDKANARNLFRRVIERYPRSDQAEMAKKKLETMKQPSGDSKGKSVPSTKKKTP
;
A
#
# COMPACT_ATOMS: atom_id res chain seq x y z
N MET A 1 82.02 -79.43 65.69
CA MET A 1 81.97 -78.38 64.63
C MET A 1 80.85 -78.55 63.57
N LYS A 2 79.91 -79.51 63.66
CA LYS A 2 78.88 -79.74 62.61
C LYS A 2 77.53 -79.00 62.80
N THR A 3 77.31 -78.29 63.90
CA THR A 3 76.03 -77.59 64.19
C THR A 3 75.96 -76.17 63.62
N PHE A 4 77.11 -75.55 63.32
CA PHE A 4 77.17 -74.15 62.87
C PHE A 4 76.72 -73.96 61.40
N GLY A 5 76.86 -74.99 60.56
CA GLY A 5 76.46 -74.95 59.15
C GLY A 5 74.94 -75.01 58.95
N ARG A 6 74.20 -75.81 59.74
CA ARG A 6 72.73 -75.91 59.65
C ARG A 6 72.03 -74.64 60.08
N MET A 7 72.58 -73.90 61.03
CA MET A 7 72.02 -72.63 61.49
C MET A 7 72.15 -71.52 60.44
N LYS A 8 73.27 -71.47 59.70
CA LYS A 8 73.44 -70.53 58.57
C LYS A 8 72.47 -70.80 57.42
N VAL A 9 72.20 -72.07 57.08
CA VAL A 9 71.25 -72.42 56.02
C VAL A 9 69.82 -72.03 56.39
N TRP A 10 69.39 -72.27 57.63
CA TRP A 10 68.07 -71.84 58.10
C TRP A 10 67.92 -70.32 58.16
N PHE A 11 68.99 -69.61 58.51
CA PHE A 11 68.99 -68.13 58.50
C PHE A 11 68.84 -67.57 57.08
N ILE A 12 69.56 -68.13 56.10
CA ILE A 12 69.47 -67.72 54.70
C ILE A 12 68.09 -68.07 54.11
N LEU A 13 67.54 -69.24 54.43
CA LEU A 13 66.20 -69.65 53.98
C LEU A 13 65.10 -68.74 54.57
N SER A 14 65.21 -68.39 55.85
CA SER A 14 64.29 -67.47 56.52
C SER A 14 64.35 -66.05 55.92
N ILE A 15 65.55 -65.57 55.60
CA ILE A 15 65.74 -64.27 54.93
C ILE A 15 65.15 -64.31 53.51
N GLY A 16 65.33 -65.40 52.76
CA GLY A 16 64.76 -65.56 51.42
C GLY A 16 63.22 -65.54 51.41
N VAL A 17 62.57 -66.19 52.37
CA VAL A 17 61.09 -66.18 52.52
C VAL A 17 60.58 -64.79 52.93
N CYS A 18 61.26 -64.09 53.84
CA CYS A 18 60.90 -62.72 54.22
C CYS A 18 61.08 -61.72 53.06
N LEU A 19 62.11 -61.87 52.24
CA LEU A 19 62.36 -60.99 51.10
C LEU A 19 61.35 -61.22 49.96
N LEU A 20 60.97 -62.48 49.68
CA LEU A 20 59.93 -62.80 48.68
C LEU A 20 58.53 -62.33 49.11
N GLY A 21 58.20 -62.44 50.40
CA GLY A 21 56.94 -61.92 50.95
C GLY A 21 56.83 -60.40 50.82
N CYS A 22 57.93 -59.66 51.03
CA CYS A 22 57.94 -58.20 50.92
C CYS A 22 57.84 -57.68 49.47
N ALA A 23 58.25 -58.47 48.48
CA ALA A 23 58.05 -58.16 47.06
C ALA A 23 56.57 -58.36 46.67
N SER A 24 56.01 -59.52 47.01
CA SER A 24 54.59 -59.86 46.74
C SER A 24 53.59 -58.88 47.38
N ILE A 25 53.86 -58.41 48.62
CA ILE A 25 52.98 -57.44 49.30
C ILE A 25 53.04 -56.07 48.61
N ARG A 26 54.22 -55.63 48.15
CA ARG A 26 54.37 -54.38 47.39
C ARG A 26 53.65 -54.45 46.05
N ASP A 27 53.75 -55.58 45.35
CA ASP A 27 53.06 -55.80 44.07
C ASP A 27 51.53 -55.82 44.26
N ALA A 28 51.04 -56.45 45.33
CA ALA A 28 49.61 -56.43 45.68
C ALA A 28 49.11 -55.02 45.98
N GLN A 29 49.89 -54.19 46.70
CA GLN A 29 49.56 -52.79 46.96
C GLN A 29 49.65 -51.89 45.72
N ILE A 30 50.42 -52.27 44.70
CA ILE A 30 50.44 -51.58 43.41
C ILE A 30 49.17 -51.92 42.62
N LEU A 31 48.81 -53.20 42.56
CA LEU A 31 47.58 -53.65 41.91
C LEU A 31 46.33 -52.99 42.51
N ASP A 32 46.23 -52.91 43.84
CA ASP A 32 45.07 -52.31 44.52
C ASP A 32 44.90 -50.82 44.14
N ARG A 33 46.01 -50.07 44.10
CA ARG A 33 46.03 -48.68 43.64
C ARG A 33 45.66 -48.52 42.17
N GLU A 34 46.02 -49.48 41.32
CA GLU A 34 45.64 -49.49 39.91
C GLU A 34 44.15 -49.82 39.73
N ILE A 35 43.63 -50.75 40.52
CA ILE A 35 42.20 -51.12 40.56
C ILE A 35 41.37 -49.90 40.99
N ASP A 36 41.75 -49.20 42.06
CA ASP A 36 41.10 -47.96 42.49
C ASP A 36 41.15 -46.86 41.42
N ARG A 37 42.30 -46.74 40.73
CA ARG A 37 42.46 -45.81 39.62
C ARG A 37 41.54 -46.16 38.44
N ILE A 38 41.34 -47.46 38.17
CA ILE A 38 40.43 -47.91 37.11
C ILE A 38 38.98 -47.64 37.52
N TYR A 39 38.57 -47.98 38.74
CA TYR A 39 37.20 -47.73 39.22
C TYR A 39 36.86 -46.24 39.26
N SER A 40 37.79 -45.39 39.70
CA SER A 40 37.59 -43.94 39.68
C SER A 40 37.44 -43.40 38.26
N ARG A 41 38.23 -43.89 37.29
CA ARG A 41 38.06 -43.56 35.87
C ARG A 41 36.73 -44.06 35.31
N LEU A 42 36.32 -45.28 35.66
CA LEU A 42 35.04 -45.86 35.22
C LEU A 42 33.86 -45.01 35.71
N ASN A 43 33.87 -44.62 36.98
CA ASN A 43 32.85 -43.74 37.55
C ASN A 43 32.84 -42.35 36.89
N ALA A 44 34.02 -41.79 36.59
CA ALA A 44 34.12 -40.52 35.88
C ALA A 44 33.54 -40.61 34.45
N LEU A 45 33.90 -41.66 33.71
CA LEU A 45 33.37 -41.92 32.38
C LEU A 45 31.85 -42.16 32.40
N GLN A 46 31.34 -42.89 33.38
CA GLN A 46 29.91 -43.12 33.53
C GLN A 46 29.16 -41.82 33.83
N LYS A 47 29.74 -40.94 34.65
CA LYS A 47 29.18 -39.60 34.90
C LYS A 47 29.18 -38.74 33.64
N GLU A 48 30.24 -38.80 32.85
CA GLU A 48 30.32 -38.10 31.57
C GLU A 48 29.29 -38.63 30.58
N ASN A 49 29.14 -39.96 30.47
CA ASN A 49 28.16 -40.59 29.60
C ASN A 49 26.72 -40.19 29.98
N ASN A 50 26.39 -40.23 31.28
CA ASN A 50 25.09 -39.75 31.77
C ASN A 50 24.87 -38.26 31.47
N SER A 51 25.92 -37.43 31.57
CA SER A 51 25.82 -36.01 31.21
C SER A 51 25.60 -35.82 29.71
N LEU A 52 26.23 -36.63 28.86
CA LEU A 52 26.06 -36.59 27.41
C LEU A 52 24.66 -37.04 27.02
N GLU A 53 24.14 -38.13 27.61
CA GLU A 53 22.76 -38.59 27.40
C GLU A 53 21.74 -37.51 27.76
N ASN A 54 21.93 -36.82 28.89
CA ASN A 54 21.08 -35.70 29.28
C ASN A 54 21.13 -34.56 28.24
N LYS A 55 22.32 -34.19 27.76
CA LYS A 55 22.47 -33.17 26.70
C LYS A 55 21.81 -33.59 25.39
N ILE A 56 21.95 -34.86 24.99
CA ILE A 56 21.31 -35.40 23.77
C ILE A 56 19.79 -35.37 23.91
N SER A 57 19.24 -35.74 25.07
CA SER A 57 17.80 -35.69 25.33
C SER A 57 17.25 -34.25 25.33
N ALA A 58 18.01 -33.30 25.87
CA ALA A 58 17.63 -31.89 25.84
C ALA A 58 17.65 -31.33 24.42
N LEU A 59 18.70 -31.63 23.65
CA LEU A 59 18.83 -31.20 22.26
C LEU A 59 17.78 -31.85 21.35
N SER A 60 17.40 -33.11 21.60
CA SER A 60 16.34 -33.77 20.84
C SER A 60 14.98 -33.16 21.13
N ALA A 61 14.68 -32.83 22.39
CA ALA A 61 13.46 -32.12 22.78
C ALA A 61 13.39 -30.71 22.17
N GLU A 62 14.51 -29.97 22.16
CA GLU A 62 14.60 -28.66 21.52
C GLU A 62 14.37 -28.75 20.01
N ASN A 63 14.99 -29.73 19.34
CA ASN A 63 14.76 -29.98 17.92
C ASN A 63 13.30 -30.34 17.61
N GLN A 64 12.66 -31.14 18.47
CA GLN A 64 11.25 -31.49 18.31
C GLN A 64 10.36 -30.24 18.47
N LYS A 65 10.66 -29.39 19.46
CA LYS A 65 9.96 -28.11 19.65
C LYS A 65 10.13 -27.20 18.44
N LEU A 66 11.35 -27.00 17.96
CA LEU A 66 11.64 -26.19 16.77
C LEU A 66 10.91 -26.73 15.53
N ARG A 67 10.88 -28.05 15.34
CA ARG A 67 10.15 -28.69 14.25
C ARG A 67 8.65 -28.38 14.31
N THR A 68 8.05 -28.44 15.50
CA THR A 68 6.61 -28.11 15.66
C THR A 68 6.32 -26.63 15.41
N ASP A 69 7.18 -25.71 15.87
CA ASP A 69 7.04 -24.27 15.59
C ASP A 69 7.14 -23.98 14.08
N LEU A 70 8.11 -24.62 13.40
CA LEU A 70 8.28 -24.50 11.95
C LEU A 70 7.06 -25.02 11.18
N LEU A 71 6.49 -26.16 11.59
CA LEU A 71 5.28 -26.70 10.96
C LEU A 71 4.10 -25.74 11.14
N PHE A 72 3.91 -25.17 12.34
CA PHE A 72 2.85 -24.19 12.58
C PHE A 72 3.02 -22.92 11.72
N ARG A 73 4.24 -22.41 11.60
CA ARG A 73 4.53 -21.27 10.71
C ARG A 73 4.25 -21.60 9.25
N LEU A 74 4.60 -22.82 8.83
CA LEU A 74 4.37 -23.28 7.47
C LEU A 74 2.87 -23.39 7.17
N ASP A 75 2.07 -23.91 8.09
CA ASP A 75 0.61 -23.96 7.96
C ASP A 75 0.00 -22.55 7.92
N ASN A 76 0.49 -21.62 8.75
CA ASN A 76 0.03 -20.24 8.72
C ASN A 76 0.35 -19.56 7.37
N VAL A 77 1.58 -19.71 6.86
CA VAL A 77 1.97 -19.18 5.55
C VAL A 77 1.15 -19.82 4.43
N GLN A 78 0.89 -21.12 4.47
CA GLN A 78 0.04 -21.79 3.49
C GLN A 78 -1.40 -21.27 3.53
N SER A 79 -1.93 -21.00 4.72
CA SER A 79 -3.26 -20.40 4.86
C SER A 79 -3.29 -18.99 4.27
N GLU A 80 -2.29 -18.17 4.56
CA GLU A 80 -2.16 -16.83 3.97
C GLU A 80 -2.07 -16.88 2.44
N ILE A 81 -1.27 -17.79 1.89
CA ILE A 81 -1.18 -18.00 0.43
C ILE A 81 -2.54 -18.33 -0.16
N ARG A 82 -3.32 -19.25 0.45
CA ARG A 82 -4.67 -19.59 -0.03
C ARG A 82 -5.58 -18.37 -0.03
N THR A 83 -5.60 -17.59 1.07
CA THR A 83 -6.42 -16.38 1.13
C THR A 83 -6.01 -15.35 0.08
N LEU A 84 -4.71 -15.19 -0.16
CA LEU A 84 -4.19 -14.28 -1.17
C LEU A 84 -4.55 -14.75 -2.58
N SER A 85 -4.45 -16.06 -2.86
CA SER A 85 -4.86 -16.63 -4.14
C SER A 85 -6.35 -16.38 -4.43
N THR A 86 -7.23 -16.59 -3.45
CA THR A 86 -8.66 -16.26 -3.60
C THR A 86 -8.88 -14.78 -3.86
N ALA A 87 -8.19 -13.89 -3.12
CA ALA A 87 -8.30 -12.45 -3.37
C ALA A 87 -7.82 -12.07 -4.78
N VAL A 88 -6.75 -12.68 -5.28
CA VAL A 88 -6.25 -12.45 -6.65
C VAL A 88 -7.28 -12.86 -7.70
N GLU A 89 -7.98 -13.98 -7.50
CA GLU A 89 -9.06 -14.42 -8.39
C GLU A 89 -10.24 -13.43 -8.39
N GLU A 90 -10.66 -12.97 -7.20
CA GLU A 90 -11.72 -11.96 -7.08
C GLU A 90 -11.33 -10.63 -7.76
N TYR A 91 -10.09 -10.18 -7.58
CA TYR A 91 -9.57 -8.98 -8.25
C TYR A 91 -9.53 -9.15 -9.77
N LYS A 92 -9.11 -10.32 -10.27
CA LYS A 92 -9.12 -10.62 -11.69
C LYS A 92 -10.53 -10.54 -12.27
N ASP A 93 -11.52 -11.07 -11.57
CA ASP A 93 -12.92 -10.98 -11.98
C ASP A 93 -13.46 -9.55 -11.91
N TYR A 94 -13.09 -8.79 -10.87
CA TYR A 94 -13.42 -7.37 -10.75
C TYR A 94 -12.87 -6.55 -11.92
N LEU A 95 -11.64 -6.80 -12.37
CA LEU A 95 -11.04 -6.10 -13.52
C LEU A 95 -11.63 -6.53 -14.87
N ASN A 96 -12.05 -7.79 -15.00
CA ASN A 96 -12.65 -8.30 -16.23
C ASN A 96 -14.07 -7.76 -16.50
N LYS A 97 -14.82 -7.42 -15.45
CA LYS A 97 -16.19 -6.89 -15.58
C LYS A 97 -16.25 -5.55 -16.36
N PRO A 98 -15.52 -4.49 -15.95
CA PRO A 98 -15.45 -3.24 -16.70
C PRO A 98 -14.93 -3.42 -18.11
N SER A 99 -13.93 -4.29 -18.32
CA SER A 99 -13.40 -4.57 -19.67
C SER A 99 -14.48 -5.10 -20.62
N LYS A 100 -15.32 -6.02 -20.14
CA LYS A 100 -16.48 -6.53 -20.90
C LYS A 100 -17.54 -5.46 -21.14
N GLU A 101 -17.83 -4.63 -20.14
CA GLU A 101 -18.79 -3.53 -20.27
C GLU A 101 -18.31 -2.47 -21.26
N ILE A 102 -17.04 -2.08 -21.20
CA ILE A 102 -16.41 -1.16 -22.15
C ILE A 102 -16.49 -1.72 -23.57
N GLY A 103 -16.24 -3.02 -23.76
CA GLY A 103 -16.40 -3.68 -25.07
C GLY A 103 -17.83 -3.55 -25.62
N ARG A 104 -18.84 -3.82 -24.78
CA ARG A 104 -20.26 -3.67 -25.17
C ARG A 104 -20.65 -2.24 -25.49
N VAL A 105 -20.21 -1.29 -24.67
CA VAL A 105 -20.48 0.14 -24.91
C VAL A 105 -19.79 0.61 -26.19
N LYS A 106 -18.56 0.15 -26.45
CA LYS A 106 -17.87 0.46 -27.68
C LYS A 106 -18.64 -0.05 -28.91
N GLU A 107 -19.12 -1.29 -28.89
CA GLU A 107 -19.94 -1.84 -29.96
C GLU A 107 -21.25 -1.06 -30.18
N ASP A 108 -21.94 -0.67 -29.10
CA ASP A 108 -23.15 0.16 -29.18
C ASP A 108 -22.87 1.54 -29.78
N VAL A 109 -21.80 2.19 -29.32
CA VAL A 109 -21.37 3.51 -29.82
C VAL A 109 -20.98 3.45 -31.29
N ASP A 110 -20.20 2.44 -31.70
CA ASP A 110 -19.80 2.26 -33.10
C ASP A 110 -21.03 2.02 -34.00
N GLY A 111 -22.01 1.24 -33.51
CA GLY A 111 -23.28 1.03 -34.22
C GLY A 111 -24.09 2.31 -34.39
N ARG A 112 -24.24 3.09 -33.31
CA ARG A 112 -24.96 4.38 -33.36
C ARG A 112 -24.24 5.41 -34.23
N LEU A 113 -22.92 5.44 -34.18
CA LEU A 113 -22.10 6.34 -34.99
C LEU A 113 -22.31 6.07 -36.48
N ARG A 114 -22.31 4.79 -36.88
CA ARG A 114 -22.56 4.39 -38.26
C ARG A 114 -23.95 4.84 -38.74
N VAL A 115 -24.99 4.64 -37.93
CA VAL A 115 -26.35 5.10 -38.27
C VAL A 115 -26.42 6.62 -38.40
N LEU A 116 -25.74 7.36 -37.52
CA LEU A 116 -25.66 8.81 -37.61
C LEU A 116 -24.90 9.29 -38.83
N GLU A 117 -23.80 8.63 -39.21
CA GLU A 117 -23.04 8.95 -40.41
C GLU A 117 -23.86 8.70 -41.69
N GLU A 118 -24.62 7.60 -41.74
CA GLU A 118 -25.56 7.29 -42.82
C GLU A 118 -26.67 8.35 -42.90
N GLY A 119 -27.29 8.71 -41.76
CA GLY A 119 -28.31 9.75 -41.70
C GLY A 119 -27.79 11.14 -42.08
N ARG A 120 -26.57 11.49 -41.67
CA ARG A 120 -25.91 12.75 -42.03
C ARG A 120 -25.71 12.87 -43.55
N LYS A 121 -25.30 11.78 -44.21
CA LYS A 121 -25.15 11.75 -45.68
C LYS A 121 -26.50 11.95 -46.37
N ALA A 122 -27.56 11.27 -45.91
CA ALA A 122 -28.89 11.42 -46.47
C ALA A 122 -29.41 12.88 -46.32
N LEU A 123 -29.19 13.50 -45.16
CA LEU A 123 -29.53 14.91 -44.92
C LEU A 123 -28.71 15.87 -45.81
N GLU A 124 -27.43 15.59 -46.03
CA GLU A 124 -26.60 16.39 -46.96
C GLU A 124 -27.09 16.30 -48.40
N GLU A 125 -27.54 15.12 -48.84
CA GLU A 125 -28.14 14.92 -50.16
C GLU A 125 -29.49 15.64 -50.28
N GLU A 126 -30.33 15.56 -49.26
CA GLU A 126 -31.62 16.27 -49.23
C GLU A 126 -31.43 17.80 -49.24
N ASN A 127 -30.51 18.33 -48.44
CA ASN A 127 -30.21 19.76 -48.42
C ASN A 127 -29.69 20.25 -49.77
N LYS A 128 -28.79 19.51 -50.43
CA LYS A 128 -28.34 19.85 -51.79
C LYS A 128 -29.50 19.89 -52.79
N ALA A 129 -30.39 18.91 -52.74
CA ALA A 129 -31.57 18.88 -53.61
C ALA A 129 -32.53 20.05 -53.33
N GLN A 130 -32.65 20.48 -52.08
CA GLN A 130 -33.42 21.68 -51.71
C GLN A 130 -32.76 22.97 -52.20
N GLU A 131 -31.44 23.10 -52.06
CA GLU A 131 -30.68 24.25 -52.57
C GLU A 131 -30.82 24.39 -54.09
N GLU A 132 -30.77 23.29 -54.84
CA GLU A 132 -31.01 23.31 -56.30
C GLU A 132 -32.44 23.76 -56.64
N LYS A 133 -33.44 23.32 -55.88
CA LYS A 133 -34.83 23.78 -56.04
C LYS A 133 -34.98 25.26 -55.74
N ILE A 134 -34.36 25.74 -54.66
CA ILE A 134 -34.36 27.16 -54.29
C ILE A 134 -33.70 27.98 -55.40
N ARG A 135 -32.53 27.56 -55.89
CA ARG A 135 -31.84 28.21 -57.01
C ARG A 135 -32.71 28.26 -58.27
N GLY A 136 -33.39 27.16 -58.61
CA GLY A 136 -34.32 27.12 -59.72
C GLY A 136 -35.53 28.06 -59.54
N MET A 137 -36.03 28.21 -58.31
CA MET A 137 -37.08 29.19 -57.98
C MET A 137 -36.55 30.62 -58.07
N GLU A 138 -35.34 30.90 -57.60
CA GLU A 138 -34.68 32.20 -57.70
C GLU A 138 -34.42 32.61 -59.16
N ASP A 139 -33.99 31.68 -60.02
CA ASP A 139 -33.80 31.94 -61.45
C ASP A 139 -35.14 32.24 -62.16
N ARG A 140 -36.22 31.54 -61.77
CA ARG A 140 -37.58 31.83 -62.23
C ARG A 140 -38.09 33.18 -61.71
N LEU A 141 -37.78 33.52 -60.46
CA LEU A 141 -38.07 34.82 -59.85
C LEU A 141 -37.32 35.94 -60.58
N LYS A 142 -36.03 35.78 -60.87
CA LYS A 142 -35.26 36.71 -61.72
C LYS A 142 -35.82 36.83 -63.13
N GLY A 143 -36.30 35.74 -63.71
CA GLY A 143 -37.01 35.76 -65.00
C GLY A 143 -38.34 36.51 -64.94
N MET A 144 -39.02 36.50 -63.79
CA MET A 144 -40.21 37.31 -63.52
C MET A 144 -39.86 38.76 -63.16
N GLU A 145 -38.77 39.02 -62.42
CA GLU A 145 -38.24 40.36 -62.12
C GLU A 145 -37.69 41.04 -63.38
N GLY A 146 -37.19 40.29 -64.36
CA GLY A 146 -36.88 40.80 -65.71
C GLY A 146 -38.13 41.30 -66.46
N LYS A 147 -39.33 40.87 -66.05
CA LYS A 147 -40.61 41.45 -66.49
C LYS A 147 -41.12 42.57 -65.56
N ILE A 148 -40.50 42.79 -64.40
CA ILE A 148 -40.92 43.73 -63.35
C ILE A 148 -39.73 44.63 -62.92
N LYS A 149 -38.98 45.19 -63.88
CA LYS A 149 -37.99 46.25 -63.61
C LYS A 149 -38.35 47.54 -64.35
N GLN A 150 -39.36 48.23 -63.82
CA GLN A 150 -39.19 49.64 -63.45
C GLN A 150 -39.21 49.68 -61.91
N THR A 151 -38.30 50.48 -61.34
CA THR A 151 -38.07 50.74 -59.91
C THR A 151 -37.04 49.83 -59.21
N GLU A 152 -35.93 50.48 -58.86
CA GLU A 152 -34.81 50.13 -57.98
C GLU A 152 -34.93 51.14 -56.80
N PRO A 153 -34.48 50.90 -55.54
CA PRO A 153 -33.10 50.45 -55.24
C PRO A 153 -32.80 49.57 -53.99
N GLU A 154 -31.57 49.07 -54.02
CA GLU A 154 -30.55 48.89 -52.95
C GLU A 154 -30.62 47.78 -51.87
N LYS A 155 -29.52 46.99 -51.85
CA LYS A 155 -28.86 46.30 -50.73
C LYS A 155 -27.36 46.66 -50.83
N PRO A 156 -26.49 46.61 -49.78
CA PRO A 156 -26.33 45.55 -48.77
C PRO A 156 -26.01 46.10 -47.35
N GLY A 157 -25.79 45.40 -46.23
CA GLY A 157 -25.59 44.00 -45.81
C GLY A 157 -25.25 44.02 -44.29
N PRO A 158 -25.20 42.87 -43.59
CA PRO A 158 -24.96 42.78 -42.14
C PRO A 158 -23.47 42.58 -41.81
N PRO A 159 -23.00 42.92 -40.59
CA PRO A 159 -22.17 41.91 -39.90
C PRO A 159 -22.13 41.91 -38.35
N LYS A 160 -22.05 40.67 -37.84
CA LYS A 160 -21.10 40.13 -36.83
C LYS A 160 -21.54 39.85 -35.39
N GLU A 161 -21.33 38.58 -35.04
CA GLU A 161 -21.09 37.98 -33.73
C GLU A 161 -20.30 38.87 -32.78
N VAL A 162 -20.73 38.89 -31.52
CA VAL A 162 -19.94 39.40 -30.40
C VAL A 162 -19.45 38.20 -29.59
N LEU A 163 -18.24 37.74 -29.91
CA LEU A 163 -17.31 37.23 -28.91
C LEU A 163 -16.95 38.44 -28.03
N SER A 164 -17.40 38.48 -26.77
CA SER A 164 -16.95 39.51 -25.82
C SER A 164 -15.79 38.98 -24.98
N GLU A 165 -14.63 39.61 -25.18
CA GLU A 165 -13.44 39.56 -24.35
C GLU A 165 -13.68 40.14 -22.93
N GLY A 166 -12.81 39.73 -21.99
CA GLY A 166 -12.03 40.71 -21.23
C GLY A 166 -12.53 41.15 -19.85
N LYS A 167 -12.14 40.41 -18.81
CA LYS A 167 -11.63 40.99 -17.55
C LYS A 167 -10.36 40.26 -17.13
N GLY A 168 -9.37 41.01 -16.64
CA GLY A 168 -7.95 40.63 -16.61
C GLY A 168 -7.61 39.29 -15.93
N PRO A 169 -6.41 38.74 -16.20
CA PRO A 169 -6.01 37.39 -15.77
C PRO A 169 -6.07 37.15 -14.26
N SER A 170 -5.98 38.19 -13.43
CA SER A 170 -5.96 38.09 -11.96
C SER A 170 -7.36 38.05 -11.32
N GLU A 171 -8.32 38.83 -11.82
CA GLU A 171 -9.69 38.88 -11.26
C GLU A 171 -10.52 37.66 -11.66
N GLY A 172 -10.41 37.21 -12.92
CA GLY A 172 -11.12 36.03 -13.42
C GLY A 172 -10.69 34.74 -12.74
N MET A 173 -9.37 34.57 -12.55
CA MET A 173 -8.78 33.41 -11.88
C MET A 173 -9.22 33.30 -10.42
N GLY A 174 -9.03 34.38 -9.65
CA GLY A 174 -9.42 34.40 -8.23
C GLY A 174 -10.91 34.15 -8.03
N ASN A 175 -11.76 34.73 -8.89
CA ASN A 175 -13.21 34.52 -8.83
C ASN A 175 -13.61 33.08 -9.17
N MET A 176 -13.07 32.49 -10.25
CA MET A 176 -13.37 31.09 -10.60
C MET A 176 -12.98 30.11 -9.50
N TYR A 177 -11.80 30.30 -8.90
CA TYR A 177 -11.36 29.47 -7.77
C TYR A 177 -12.27 29.64 -6.55
N LYS A 178 -12.61 30.89 -6.21
CA LYS A 178 -13.49 31.20 -5.07
C LYS A 178 -14.86 30.56 -5.22
N VAL A 179 -15.50 30.67 -6.39
CA VAL A 179 -16.81 30.07 -6.66
C VAL A 179 -16.75 28.54 -6.58
N ALA A 180 -15.67 27.92 -7.06
CA ALA A 180 -15.45 26.48 -6.91
C ALA A 180 -15.34 26.06 -5.43
N TYR A 181 -14.57 26.81 -4.66
CA TYR A 181 -14.36 26.54 -3.24
C TYR A 181 -15.62 26.78 -2.38
N GLU A 182 -16.41 27.82 -2.68
CA GLU A 182 -17.70 28.05 -2.03
C GLU A 182 -18.69 26.90 -2.30
N ALA A 183 -18.72 26.35 -3.52
CA ALA A 183 -19.54 25.18 -3.82
C ALA A 183 -19.12 23.97 -2.97
N PHE A 184 -17.82 23.77 -2.78
CA PHE A 184 -17.29 22.70 -1.92
C PHE A 184 -17.73 22.90 -0.47
N GLN A 185 -17.61 24.12 0.07
CA GLN A 185 -18.05 24.44 1.43
C GLN A 185 -19.55 24.26 1.64
N LYS A 186 -20.36 24.52 0.61
CA LYS A 186 -21.81 24.28 0.63
C LYS A 186 -22.19 22.79 0.53
N GLY A 187 -21.22 21.89 0.37
CA GLY A 187 -21.45 20.46 0.22
C GLY A 187 -21.83 20.01 -1.19
N ASP A 188 -21.85 20.92 -2.16
CA ASP A 188 -22.00 20.59 -3.59
C ASP A 188 -20.68 20.06 -4.14
N VAL A 189 -20.34 18.82 -3.74
CA VAL A 189 -19.06 18.20 -4.05
C VAL A 189 -18.86 17.98 -5.56
N GLU A 190 -19.91 17.62 -6.28
CA GLU A 190 -19.85 17.38 -7.73
C GLU A 190 -19.77 18.68 -8.52
N GLY A 191 -20.58 19.68 -8.16
CA GLY A 191 -20.51 20.99 -8.78
C GLY A 191 -19.23 21.73 -8.44
N ALA A 192 -18.64 21.50 -7.26
CA ALA A 192 -17.30 22.00 -6.94
C ALA A 192 -16.23 21.36 -7.83
N ARG A 193 -16.26 20.03 -7.99
CA ARG A 193 -15.31 19.31 -8.85
C ARG A 193 -15.31 19.85 -10.27
N LYS A 194 -16.48 19.97 -10.90
CA LYS A 194 -16.62 20.52 -12.26
C LYS A 194 -16.04 21.94 -12.38
N LYS A 195 -16.23 22.77 -11.36
CA LYS A 195 -15.70 24.15 -11.34
C LYS A 195 -14.18 24.17 -11.17
N PHE A 196 -13.61 23.31 -10.34
CA PHE A 196 -12.14 23.17 -10.24
C PHE A 196 -11.51 22.60 -11.51
N GLU A 197 -12.16 21.63 -12.17
CA GLU A 197 -11.72 21.10 -13.47
C GLU A 197 -11.75 22.19 -14.55
N ALA A 198 -12.82 23.00 -14.60
CA ALA A 198 -12.90 24.15 -15.48
C ALA A 198 -11.80 25.18 -15.18
N PHE A 199 -11.56 25.49 -13.89
CA PHE A 199 -10.46 26.35 -13.47
C PHE A 199 -9.11 25.85 -14.00
N LEU A 200 -8.80 24.56 -13.85
CA LEU A 200 -7.54 23.98 -14.33
C LEU A 200 -7.42 23.97 -15.86
N LYS A 201 -8.53 23.91 -16.58
CA LYS A 201 -8.55 24.02 -18.04
C LYS A 201 -8.18 25.42 -18.50
N HIS A 202 -8.68 26.45 -17.82
CA HIS A 202 -8.39 27.85 -18.14
C HIS A 202 -7.04 28.34 -17.58
N TYR A 203 -6.66 27.84 -16.41
CA TYR A 203 -5.50 28.29 -15.64
C TYR A 203 -4.65 27.08 -15.18
N PRO A 204 -3.96 26.39 -16.12
CA PRO A 204 -3.27 25.14 -15.80
C PRO A 204 -1.97 25.32 -15.00
N ASN A 205 -1.31 26.49 -15.08
CA ASN A 205 0.04 26.73 -14.55
C ASN A 205 0.09 28.00 -13.68
N THR A 206 -0.59 27.98 -12.55
CA THR A 206 -0.70 29.12 -11.63
C THR A 206 -0.47 28.64 -10.20
N GLU A 207 -0.21 29.57 -9.28
CA GLU A 207 -0.05 29.25 -7.86
C GLU A 207 -1.29 28.52 -7.29
N LEU A 208 -2.47 28.79 -7.84
CA LEU A 208 -3.74 28.17 -7.44
C LEU A 208 -4.02 26.84 -8.16
N SER A 209 -3.30 26.50 -9.23
CA SER A 209 -3.53 25.26 -9.98
C SER A 209 -3.27 24.02 -9.11
N GLY A 210 -2.18 24.03 -8.33
CA GLY A 210 -1.93 22.97 -7.35
C GLY A 210 -3.02 22.87 -6.28
N HIS A 211 -3.63 24.02 -5.91
CA HIS A 211 -4.74 24.03 -4.95
C HIS A 211 -6.02 23.48 -5.55
N ALA A 212 -6.38 23.86 -6.78
CA ALA A 212 -7.55 23.36 -7.46
C ALA A 212 -7.45 21.84 -7.67
N GLN A 213 -6.28 21.34 -8.08
CA GLN A 213 -6.02 19.91 -8.24
C GLN A 213 -6.16 19.15 -6.91
N PHE A 214 -5.66 19.71 -5.81
CA PHE A 214 -5.86 19.15 -4.47
C PHE A 214 -7.35 19.09 -4.08
N TRP A 215 -8.13 20.13 -4.34
CA TRP A 215 -9.56 20.15 -4.02
C TRP A 215 -10.37 19.17 -4.88
N ILE A 216 -9.97 18.92 -6.13
CA ILE A 216 -10.54 17.82 -6.92
C ILE A 216 -10.35 16.49 -6.18
N GLY A 217 -9.15 16.22 -5.64
CA GLY A 217 -8.90 15.05 -4.78
C GLY A 217 -9.81 14.99 -3.55
N GLU A 218 -9.96 16.12 -2.83
CA GLU A 218 -10.89 16.20 -1.68
C GLU A 218 -12.33 15.88 -2.07
N THR A 219 -12.77 16.28 -3.26
CA THR A 219 -14.14 15.98 -3.73
C THR A 219 -14.36 14.48 -3.93
N TYR A 220 -13.36 13.74 -4.40
CA TYR A 220 -13.44 12.28 -4.52
C TYR A 220 -13.36 11.62 -3.15
N TYR A 221 -12.46 12.09 -2.29
CA TYR A 221 -12.32 11.60 -0.92
C TYR A 221 -13.62 11.73 -0.12
N GLN A 222 -14.30 12.89 -0.21
CA GLN A 222 -15.58 13.11 0.48
C GLN A 222 -16.71 12.21 -0.04
N LYS A 223 -16.65 11.82 -1.31
CA LYS A 223 -17.56 10.84 -1.93
C LYS A 223 -17.15 9.38 -1.66
N LYS A 224 -16.09 9.16 -0.87
CA LYS A 224 -15.49 7.85 -0.56
C LYS A 224 -14.97 7.10 -1.79
N ASP A 225 -14.74 7.81 -2.89
CA ASP A 225 -14.08 7.28 -4.09
C ASP A 225 -12.56 7.44 -3.90
N PHE A 226 -12.01 6.61 -3.02
CA PHE A 226 -10.63 6.74 -2.57
C PHE A 226 -9.62 6.45 -3.68
N GLU A 227 -9.96 5.56 -4.61
CA GLU A 227 -9.13 5.23 -5.78
C GLU A 227 -8.93 6.47 -6.66
N LYS A 228 -10.01 7.19 -7.02
CA LYS A 228 -9.89 8.43 -7.77
C LYS A 228 -9.24 9.54 -6.94
N ALA A 229 -9.54 9.62 -5.64
CA ALA A 229 -8.88 10.60 -4.77
C ALA A 229 -7.35 10.46 -4.81
N ILE A 230 -6.84 9.23 -4.72
CA ILE A 230 -5.40 8.93 -4.82
C ILE A 230 -4.80 9.45 -6.12
N LEU A 231 -5.46 9.19 -7.26
CA LEU A 231 -5.00 9.65 -8.57
C LEU A 231 -4.96 11.18 -8.66
N GLU A 232 -5.97 11.86 -8.14
CA GLU A 232 -6.04 13.33 -8.18
C GLU A 232 -5.06 14.00 -7.23
N TYR A 233 -4.78 13.41 -6.06
CA TYR A 233 -3.69 13.85 -5.20
C TYR A 233 -2.32 13.61 -5.84
N GLU A 234 -2.12 12.48 -6.53
CA GLU A 234 -0.86 12.21 -7.26
C GLU A 234 -0.62 13.26 -8.35
N LYS A 235 -1.67 13.67 -9.07
CA LYS A 235 -1.58 14.78 -10.03
C LYS A 235 -1.19 16.08 -9.34
N ALA A 236 -1.71 16.38 -8.15
CA ALA A 236 -1.31 17.57 -7.40
C ALA A 236 0.18 17.54 -7.03
N ILE A 237 0.70 16.36 -6.67
CA ILE A 237 2.10 16.16 -6.25
C ILE A 237 3.06 16.21 -7.45
N THR A 238 2.71 15.57 -8.55
CA THR A 238 3.59 15.37 -9.71
C THR A 238 3.56 16.55 -10.67
N LYS A 239 2.39 17.13 -10.93
CA LYS A 239 2.23 18.25 -11.86
C LYS A 239 2.56 19.59 -11.21
N TYR A 240 2.41 19.70 -9.89
CA TYR A 240 2.64 20.95 -9.13
C TYR A 240 3.59 20.73 -7.95
N PRO A 241 4.84 20.27 -8.17
CA PRO A 241 5.74 19.82 -7.10
C PRO A 241 6.17 20.94 -6.12
N GLU A 242 6.19 22.19 -6.58
CA GLU A 242 6.50 23.37 -5.76
C GLU A 242 5.25 23.99 -5.09
N GLY A 243 4.07 23.37 -5.26
CA GLY A 243 2.82 23.89 -4.74
C GLY A 243 2.73 23.78 -3.21
N SER A 244 2.20 24.82 -2.56
CA SER A 244 2.02 24.82 -1.09
C SER A 244 1.04 23.75 -0.57
N LYS A 245 0.28 23.10 -1.46
CA LYS A 245 -0.61 21.98 -1.14
C LYS A 245 0.03 20.60 -1.24
N VAL A 246 1.27 20.47 -1.71
CA VAL A 246 1.92 19.15 -1.84
C VAL A 246 2.02 18.36 -0.53
N PRO A 247 2.38 18.97 0.64
CA PRO A 247 2.37 18.24 1.91
C PRO A 247 0.97 17.73 2.27
N ALA A 248 -0.06 18.55 2.02
CA ALA A 248 -1.46 18.18 2.25
C ALA A 248 -1.93 17.07 1.31
N ALA A 249 -1.57 17.14 0.03
CA ALA A 249 -1.90 16.12 -0.97
C ALA A 249 -1.27 14.77 -0.61
N LEU A 250 0.02 14.73 -0.26
CA LEU A 250 0.70 13.50 0.16
C LEU A 250 0.05 12.90 1.41
N PHE A 251 -0.27 13.72 2.41
CA PHE A 251 -0.92 13.26 3.63
C PHE A 251 -2.33 12.71 3.37
N LYS A 252 -3.12 13.40 2.54
CA LYS A 252 -4.48 12.97 2.17
C LYS A 252 -4.49 11.74 1.27
N GLN A 253 -3.53 11.62 0.36
CA GLN A 253 -3.31 10.41 -0.43
C GLN A 253 -2.98 9.22 0.48
N ALA A 254 -2.12 9.41 1.49
CA ALA A 254 -1.83 8.38 2.49
C ALA A 254 -3.08 7.96 3.27
N LEU A 255 -3.93 8.92 3.67
CA LEU A 255 -5.22 8.62 4.30
C LEU A 255 -6.15 7.85 3.36
N ALA A 256 -6.22 8.19 2.08
CA ALA A 256 -7.02 7.46 1.10
C ALA A 256 -6.55 6.01 0.95
N PHE A 257 -5.23 5.77 0.92
CA PHE A 257 -4.68 4.41 0.96
C PHE A 257 -5.05 3.65 2.25
N LEU A 258 -5.11 4.32 3.40
CA LEU A 258 -5.59 3.68 4.64
C LEU A 258 -7.06 3.27 4.56
N GLU A 259 -7.92 4.11 3.98
CA GLU A 259 -9.34 3.80 3.80
C GLU A 259 -9.54 2.60 2.86
N LEU A 260 -8.63 2.39 1.90
CA LEU A 260 -8.57 1.20 1.05
C LEU A 260 -7.91 -0.02 1.73
N GLY A 261 -7.43 0.12 2.97
CA GLY A 261 -6.74 -0.95 3.69
C GLY A 261 -5.27 -1.15 3.31
N ASP A 262 -4.75 -0.39 2.35
CA ASP A 262 -3.35 -0.44 1.91
C ASP A 262 -2.45 0.34 2.88
N LYS A 263 -2.19 -0.31 4.02
CA LYS A 263 -1.31 0.24 5.07
C LYS A 263 0.13 0.37 4.60
N ALA A 264 0.57 -0.39 3.58
CA ALA A 264 1.94 -0.34 3.11
C ALA A 264 2.20 0.98 2.37
N ASN A 265 1.38 1.31 1.38
CA ASN A 265 1.50 2.56 0.63
C ASN A 265 1.23 3.79 1.50
N ALA A 266 0.24 3.71 2.40
CA ALA A 266 0.00 4.78 3.38
C ALA A 266 1.24 5.10 4.23
N ARG A 267 1.93 4.09 4.76
CA ARG A 267 3.16 4.29 5.56
C ARG A 267 4.26 4.97 4.76
N ASN A 268 4.46 4.55 3.51
CA ASN A 268 5.48 5.12 2.63
C ASN A 268 5.21 6.60 2.36
N LEU A 269 3.95 6.95 2.09
CA LEU A 269 3.56 8.35 1.88
C LEU A 269 3.69 9.20 3.15
N PHE A 270 3.28 8.69 4.31
CA PHE A 270 3.49 9.41 5.58
C PHE A 270 4.97 9.69 5.85
N ARG A 271 5.86 8.71 5.61
CA ARG A 271 7.31 8.91 5.72
C ARG A 271 7.80 9.98 4.76
N ARG A 272 7.33 9.94 3.50
CA ARG A 272 7.68 10.95 2.49
C ARG A 272 7.28 12.36 2.90
N VAL A 273 6.12 12.55 3.55
CA VAL A 273 5.72 13.85 4.12
C VAL A 273 6.71 14.32 5.19
N ILE A 274 7.08 13.42 6.11
CA ILE A 274 7.99 13.74 7.22
C ILE A 274 9.39 14.09 6.72
N GLU A 275 9.89 13.34 5.73
CA GLU A 275 11.22 13.52 5.16
C GLU A 275 11.32 14.79 4.32
N ARG A 276 10.34 15.04 3.45
CA ARG A 276 10.38 16.18 2.51
C ARG A 276 9.87 17.48 3.10
N TYR A 277 8.95 17.42 4.06
CA TYR A 277 8.28 18.59 4.63
C TYR A 277 8.30 18.57 6.17
N PRO A 278 9.47 18.44 6.82
CA PRO A 278 9.57 18.18 8.26
C PRO A 278 9.00 19.27 9.17
N ARG A 279 8.84 20.49 8.66
CA ARG A 279 8.29 21.65 9.38
C ARG A 279 6.80 21.90 9.11
N SER A 280 6.15 21.05 8.31
CA SER A 280 4.72 21.19 7.99
C SER A 280 3.84 20.56 9.07
N ASP A 281 2.63 21.08 9.24
CA ASP A 281 1.60 20.47 10.11
C ASP A 281 1.32 19.02 9.69
N GLN A 282 1.36 18.75 8.38
CA GLN A 282 1.14 17.42 7.81
C GLN A 282 2.21 16.42 8.22
N ALA A 283 3.46 16.85 8.39
CA ALA A 283 4.52 15.97 8.91
C ALA A 283 4.25 15.59 10.36
N GLU A 284 3.77 16.52 11.19
CA GLU A 284 3.40 16.22 12.57
C GLU A 284 2.19 15.29 12.66
N MET A 285 1.17 15.51 11.81
CA MET A 285 0.03 14.60 11.69
C MET A 285 0.44 13.21 11.18
N ALA A 286 1.37 13.14 10.22
CA ALA A 286 1.90 11.90 9.66
C ALA A 286 2.65 11.08 10.72
N LYS A 287 3.48 11.72 11.56
CA LYS A 287 4.16 11.05 12.69
C LYS A 287 3.15 10.41 13.62
N LYS A 288 2.13 11.17 14.06
CA LYS A 288 1.07 10.67 14.93
C LYS A 288 0.35 9.47 14.31
N LYS A 289 0.02 9.52 13.02
CA LYS A 289 -0.60 8.40 12.32
C LYS A 289 0.31 7.17 12.27
N LEU A 290 1.58 7.32 11.95
CA LEU A 290 2.54 6.20 11.94
C LEU A 290 2.67 5.53 13.30
N GLU A 291 2.69 6.31 14.40
CA GLU A 291 2.73 5.74 15.75
C GLU A 291 1.47 4.94 16.07
N THR A 292 0.28 5.45 15.72
CA THR A 292 -0.98 4.69 15.90
C THR A 292 -1.04 3.41 15.07
N MET A 293 -0.30 3.34 13.95
CA MET A 293 -0.25 2.15 13.10
C MET A 293 0.74 1.08 13.58
N LYS A 294 1.73 1.45 14.42
CA LYS A 294 2.72 0.53 15.00
C LYS A 294 2.21 -0.16 16.25
N GLN A 295 1.35 0.53 17.01
CA GLN A 295 0.76 -0.06 18.19
C GLN A 295 -0.27 -1.12 17.73
N PRO A 296 -0.15 -2.40 18.16
CA PRO A 296 -1.26 -3.32 17.99
C PRO A 296 -2.47 -2.69 18.68
N SER A 297 -3.64 -2.75 18.05
CA SER A 297 -4.89 -2.16 18.52
C SER A 297 -5.27 -2.68 19.92
N GLY A 298 -4.64 -2.12 20.94
CA GLY A 298 -4.99 -2.24 22.35
C GLY A 298 -5.86 -1.05 22.73
N ASP A 299 -6.97 -1.35 23.38
CA ASP A 299 -7.86 -0.42 24.08
C ASP A 299 -8.88 0.38 23.25
N SER A 300 -9.95 -0.33 22.90
CA SER A 300 -11.31 0.23 22.84
C SER A 300 -12.30 -0.58 23.68
N LYS A 301 -11.97 -0.87 24.95
CA LYS A 301 -12.98 -1.17 25.98
C LYS A 301 -12.69 -0.38 27.24
N GLY A 302 -13.67 0.41 27.68
CA GLY A 302 -13.70 0.95 29.04
C GLY A 302 -13.39 2.45 29.19
N LYS A 303 -14.10 3.33 28.47
CA LYS A 303 -14.40 4.64 29.06
C LYS A 303 -15.46 4.43 30.15
N SER A 304 -15.02 4.14 31.37
CA SER A 304 -15.86 4.28 32.55
C SER A 304 -16.24 5.76 32.70
N VAL A 305 -17.54 6.01 32.60
CA VAL A 305 -18.16 7.30 32.91
C VAL A 305 -17.92 7.60 34.40
N PRO A 306 -17.47 8.80 34.79
CA PRO A 306 -17.39 9.18 36.19
C PRO A 306 -18.82 9.35 36.72
N SER A 307 -19.26 8.50 37.65
CA SER A 307 -20.57 8.65 38.30
C SER A 307 -20.56 9.88 39.19
N THR A 308 -21.12 10.97 38.68
CA THR A 308 -21.47 12.14 39.49
C THR A 308 -22.71 11.85 40.32
N LYS A 309 -22.53 11.97 41.65
CA LYS A 309 -23.49 12.46 42.66
C LYS A 309 -24.91 11.88 42.67
N LYS A 310 -25.27 11.27 43.80
CA LYS A 310 -26.50 11.67 44.48
C LYS A 310 -26.27 11.81 45.98
N LYS A 311 -26.47 13.04 46.42
CA LYS A 311 -26.42 13.54 47.79
C LYS A 311 -27.87 13.52 48.30
N THR A 312 -28.06 13.04 49.53
CA THR A 312 -29.13 13.39 50.49
C THR A 312 -30.58 12.98 50.20
N PRO A 313 -31.48 12.93 51.21
CA PRO A 313 -31.33 13.33 52.63
C PRO A 313 -30.71 12.27 53.54
#